data_AF-A0A8H6SAJ5-F1
#
_entry.id   AF-A0A8H6SAJ5-F1
#
_cell.length_a   1.000
_cell.length_b   1.000
_cell.length_c   1.000
_cell.angle_alpha   90.00
_cell.angle_beta   90.00
_cell.angle_gamma   90.00
#
_symmetry.space_group_name_H-M   'P 1'
#
loop_
_entity.id
_entity.type
_entity.pdbx_description
1 polymer ?
#
loop_
_entity_poly.entity_id
_entity_poly.type
_entity_poly.pdbx_seq_one_letter_code
_entity_poly.pdbx_strand_id
1 'polypeptide(L)'
;MPSLPVLHIWATSDPNSPLPSLDPVCIAALFCLHYNFPEKFKVSQCTNSDLSPSGSLPFLTHNGHSVSSLYSIVRYLERLHAGESADATLTPVEEAQKTAWCSHVEANLGTLVAYTHYSSTNWDKFVGRALAKPFSLPQRYYVPARVKAIYKPRLEAAGLWYQPKAMTQLTGSVFNQTTSLEAHQRNEQLQAAELKDTFSEAFVQDKALGQARDLFERYSRLLGDKRFIFRDRPTTLDFLLSAHILLLTQLPLPDKHITDALASYPALVAHADRVLALYSDSPKPVVGAAQGRSLTDLLPRRRTQNDADTHYDRITWGWVALSVGSVAIYLTTAGNPLQNLYYYMDYLALHIHKLLLLLWLPDAMNTLY
;
A
#
# COMPACT_ATOMS: atom_id res chain seq x y z
N MET A 1 -22.25 -15.75 23.59
CA MET A 1 -21.48 -14.48 23.52
C MET A 1 -21.73 -13.87 22.15
N PRO A 2 -22.17 -12.61 22.04
CA PRO A 2 -22.28 -11.95 20.73
C PRO A 2 -20.91 -11.96 20.04
N SER A 3 -20.88 -12.23 18.74
CA SER A 3 -19.62 -12.23 18.00
C SER A 3 -19.10 -10.79 17.92
N LEU A 4 -17.82 -10.58 18.23
CA LEU A 4 -17.23 -9.25 18.10
C LEU A 4 -17.00 -8.91 16.62
N PRO A 5 -17.30 -7.69 16.18
CA PRO A 5 -17.01 -7.24 14.83
C PRO A 5 -15.49 -7.29 14.57
N VAL A 6 -15.10 -7.72 13.37
CA VAL A 6 -13.69 -7.88 12.98
C VAL A 6 -13.35 -6.84 11.92
N LEU A 7 -12.37 -5.98 12.23
CA LEU A 7 -11.79 -5.02 11.29
C LEU A 7 -10.64 -5.69 10.54
N HIS A 8 -10.74 -5.71 9.21
CA HIS A 8 -9.70 -6.19 8.32
C HIS A 8 -8.86 -5.00 7.83
N ILE A 9 -7.56 -5.06 8.09
CA ILE A 9 -6.58 -4.03 7.69
C ILE A 9 -5.44 -4.67 6.91
N TRP A 10 -4.73 -3.85 6.12
CA TRP A 10 -3.50 -4.30 5.46
C TRP A 10 -2.46 -4.75 6.49
N ALA A 11 -1.91 -5.94 6.27
CA ALA A 11 -0.84 -6.49 7.10
C ALA A 11 0.43 -5.63 7.06
N THR A 12 1.06 -5.44 8.22
CA THR A 12 2.37 -4.80 8.32
C THR A 12 3.49 -5.83 8.32
N SER A 13 4.63 -5.46 7.74
CA SER A 13 5.80 -6.33 7.57
C SER A 13 6.68 -6.43 8.81
N ASP A 14 6.55 -5.45 9.72
CA ASP A 14 7.35 -5.32 10.92
C ASP A 14 6.43 -5.22 12.15
N PRO A 15 6.44 -6.24 13.04
CA PRO A 15 5.64 -6.20 14.26
C PRO A 15 6.07 -5.12 15.25
N ASN A 16 7.30 -4.60 15.11
CA ASN A 16 7.83 -3.51 15.94
C ASN A 16 7.60 -2.12 15.32
N SER A 17 7.01 -2.05 14.13
CA SER A 17 6.66 -0.76 13.54
C SER A 17 5.70 0.00 14.45
N PRO A 18 5.90 1.31 14.67
CA PRO A 18 4.94 2.13 15.42
C PRO A 18 3.58 2.17 14.73
N LEU A 19 3.53 1.96 13.41
CA LEU A 19 2.32 1.99 12.62
C LEU A 19 1.75 0.58 12.37
N PRO A 20 0.43 0.40 12.52
CA PRO A 20 -0.22 -0.90 12.36
C PRO A 20 -0.37 -1.34 10.90
N SER A 21 -0.19 -0.44 9.93
CA SER A 21 -0.40 -0.69 8.51
C SER A 21 0.40 0.28 7.63
N LEU A 22 0.48 0.00 6.32
CA LEU A 22 1.10 0.87 5.31
C LEU A 22 0.07 1.72 4.53
N ASP A 23 -1.22 1.56 4.84
CA ASP A 23 -2.31 2.29 4.21
C ASP A 23 -2.90 3.34 5.17
N PRO A 24 -3.04 4.62 4.75
CA PRO A 24 -3.50 5.68 5.64
C PRO A 24 -4.93 5.45 6.12
N VAL A 25 -5.82 4.93 5.26
CA VAL A 25 -7.23 4.72 5.62
C VAL A 25 -7.36 3.57 6.63
N CYS A 26 -6.56 2.51 6.50
CA CYS A 26 -6.46 1.44 7.50
C CYS A 26 -5.98 1.95 8.86
N ILE A 27 -4.95 2.80 8.89
CA ILE A 27 -4.45 3.41 10.14
C ILE A 27 -5.54 4.30 10.76
N ALA A 28 -6.16 5.17 9.96
CA ALA A 28 -7.21 6.09 10.42
C ALA A 28 -8.41 5.33 11.00
N ALA A 29 -8.86 4.27 10.32
CA ALA A 29 -9.94 3.42 10.81
C ALA A 29 -9.57 2.75 12.14
N LEU A 30 -8.37 2.18 12.23
CA LEU A 30 -7.93 1.54 13.45
C LEU A 30 -7.85 2.54 14.62
N PHE A 31 -7.26 3.71 14.41
CA PHE A 31 -7.14 4.73 15.47
C PHE A 31 -8.51 5.26 15.89
N CYS A 32 -9.38 5.56 14.93
CA CYS A 32 -10.73 6.03 15.21
C CYS A 32 -11.54 5.00 16.00
N LEU A 33 -11.52 3.73 15.57
CA LEU A 33 -12.25 2.68 16.28
C LEU A 33 -11.64 2.36 17.65
N HIS A 34 -10.31 2.38 17.75
CA HIS A 34 -9.63 2.14 19.00
C HIS A 34 -9.94 3.19 20.06
N TYR A 35 -10.00 4.47 19.65
CA TYR A 35 -10.36 5.57 20.54
C TYR A 35 -11.84 5.55 20.96
N ASN A 36 -12.75 5.27 20.02
CA ASN A 36 -14.19 5.37 20.27
C ASN A 36 -14.82 4.10 20.85
N PHE A 37 -14.26 2.94 20.51
CA PHE A 37 -14.84 1.63 20.82
C PHE A 37 -13.77 0.68 21.38
N PRO A 38 -13.10 1.03 22.50
CA PRO A 38 -12.06 0.19 23.08
C PRO A 38 -12.64 -1.19 23.43
N GLU A 39 -11.91 -2.26 23.06
CA GLU A 39 -12.26 -3.67 23.30
C GLU A 39 -13.56 -4.18 22.66
N LYS A 40 -14.28 -3.34 21.90
CA LYS A 40 -15.56 -3.69 21.25
C LYS A 40 -15.40 -4.25 19.83
N PHE A 41 -14.16 -4.44 19.36
CA PHE A 41 -13.86 -5.01 18.06
C PHE A 41 -12.55 -5.81 18.10
N LYS A 42 -12.36 -6.67 17.10
CA LYS A 42 -11.11 -7.40 16.86
C LYS A 42 -10.45 -6.89 15.59
N VAL A 43 -9.13 -6.99 15.50
CA VAL A 43 -8.38 -6.65 14.29
C VAL A 43 -7.84 -7.91 13.65
N SER A 44 -8.04 -8.07 12.34
CA SER A 44 -7.42 -9.13 11.56
C SER A 44 -6.57 -8.52 10.46
N GLN A 45 -5.35 -9.03 10.31
CA GLN A 45 -4.49 -8.67 9.20
C GLN A 45 -4.93 -9.43 7.95
N CYS A 46 -5.19 -8.67 6.89
CA CYS A 46 -5.66 -9.16 5.61
C CYS A 46 -4.61 -8.85 4.53
N THR A 47 -4.37 -9.82 3.66
CA THR A 47 -3.55 -9.66 2.46
C THR A 47 -4.40 -9.55 1.20
N ASN A 48 -5.69 -9.90 1.26
CA ASN A 48 -6.55 -9.96 0.08
C ASN A 48 -7.69 -8.92 0.17
N SER A 49 -7.53 -7.80 -0.54
CA SER A 49 -8.54 -6.74 -0.61
C SER A 49 -9.83 -7.16 -1.33
N ASP A 50 -9.80 -8.23 -2.14
CA ASP A 50 -10.97 -8.73 -2.89
C ASP A 50 -12.03 -9.36 -1.96
N LEU A 51 -11.68 -9.62 -0.69
CA LEU A 51 -12.62 -10.00 0.36
C LEU A 51 -13.53 -8.84 0.78
N SER A 52 -13.11 -7.59 0.52
CA SER A 52 -13.92 -6.40 0.79
C SER A 52 -15.07 -6.28 -0.21
N PRO A 53 -16.27 -5.83 0.21
CA PRO A 53 -17.36 -5.48 -0.69
C PRO A 53 -16.96 -4.49 -1.79
N SER A 54 -16.08 -3.54 -1.46
CA SER A 54 -15.59 -2.49 -2.37
C SER A 54 -14.28 -2.84 -3.08
N GLY A 55 -13.67 -3.99 -2.79
CA GLY A 55 -12.33 -4.31 -3.28
C GLY A 55 -11.19 -3.49 -2.64
N SER A 56 -11.49 -2.71 -1.59
CA SER A 56 -10.54 -1.89 -0.86
C SER A 56 -10.58 -2.18 0.63
N LEU A 57 -9.41 -2.14 1.26
CA LEU A 57 -9.25 -2.15 2.72
C LEU A 57 -9.27 -0.70 3.23
N PRO A 58 -9.70 -0.43 4.47
CA PRO A 58 -10.22 -1.38 5.45
C PRO A 58 -11.70 -1.77 5.22
N PHE A 59 -12.10 -2.93 5.75
CA PHE A 59 -13.50 -3.34 5.84
C PHE A 59 -13.80 -4.06 7.17
N LEU A 60 -15.05 -4.02 7.61
CA LEU A 60 -15.53 -4.63 8.84
C LEU A 60 -16.45 -5.82 8.52
N THR A 61 -16.26 -6.94 9.21
CA THR A 61 -17.17 -8.10 9.12
C THR A 61 -17.83 -8.38 10.47
N HIS A 62 -19.15 -8.52 10.47
CA HIS A 62 -19.92 -8.85 11.67
C HIS A 62 -21.17 -9.65 11.28
N ASN A 63 -21.35 -10.85 11.86
CA ASN A 63 -22.49 -11.76 11.61
C ASN A 63 -22.84 -11.97 10.13
N GLY A 64 -21.84 -12.11 9.25
CA GLY A 64 -22.04 -12.33 7.81
C GLY A 64 -22.28 -11.05 6.99
N HIS A 65 -22.37 -9.89 7.62
CA HIS A 65 -22.39 -8.59 6.94
C HIS A 65 -20.99 -8.00 6.83
N SER A 66 -20.68 -7.45 5.66
CA SER A 66 -19.42 -6.76 5.39
C SER A 66 -19.68 -5.29 5.07
N VAL A 67 -18.97 -4.39 5.73
CA VAL A 67 -19.08 -2.92 5.55
C VAL A 67 -17.71 -2.38 5.19
N SER A 68 -17.61 -1.60 4.11
CA SER A 68 -16.36 -0.97 3.67
C SER A 68 -16.47 0.55 3.69
N SER A 69 -15.33 1.26 3.61
CA SER A 69 -15.14 2.70 3.86
C SER A 69 -15.12 3.11 5.33
N LEU A 70 -14.22 4.04 5.67
CA LEU A 70 -14.06 4.57 7.02
C LEU A 70 -15.39 5.06 7.61
N TYR A 71 -16.10 5.90 6.86
CA TYR A 71 -17.38 6.48 7.31
C TYR A 71 -18.43 5.42 7.62
N SER A 72 -18.59 4.42 6.74
CA SER A 72 -19.60 3.37 6.93
C SER A 72 -19.24 2.44 8.09
N ILE A 73 -17.95 2.15 8.28
CA ILE A 73 -17.45 1.33 9.38
C ILE A 73 -17.72 2.01 10.73
N VAL A 74 -17.36 3.29 10.86
CA VAL A 74 -17.61 4.07 12.08
C VAL A 74 -19.10 4.10 12.39
N ARG A 75 -19.92 4.50 11.41
CA ARG A 75 -21.40 4.56 11.54
C ARG A 75 -22.03 3.21 11.90
N TYR A 76 -21.47 2.10 11.41
CA TYR A 76 -21.95 0.77 11.76
C TYR A 76 -21.73 0.47 13.24
N LEU A 77 -20.55 0.78 13.78
CA LEU A 77 -20.21 0.55 15.19
C LEU A 77 -20.91 1.51 16.15
N GLU A 78 -21.14 2.75 15.72
CA GLU A 78 -21.97 3.72 16.45
C GLU A 78 -23.39 3.20 16.67
N ARG A 79 -23.99 2.62 15.63
CA ARG A 79 -25.33 2.00 15.70
C ARG A 79 -25.33 0.76 16.59
N LEU A 80 -24.25 -0.02 16.57
CA LEU A 80 -24.13 -1.23 17.39
C LEU A 80 -23.98 -0.91 18.88
N HIS A 81 -23.32 0.19 19.23
CA HIS A 81 -22.95 0.54 20.61
C HIS A 81 -23.61 1.83 21.14
N ALA A 82 -24.69 2.30 20.51
CA ALA A 82 -25.57 3.38 20.97
C ALA A 82 -24.87 4.61 21.59
N GLY A 83 -24.18 5.40 20.75
CA GLY A 83 -23.94 6.83 21.04
C GLY A 83 -22.55 7.25 21.51
N GLU A 84 -21.59 6.34 21.59
CA GLU A 84 -20.18 6.68 21.89
C GLU A 84 -19.40 6.92 20.58
N SER A 85 -19.54 8.09 19.99
CA SER A 85 -18.69 8.51 18.86
C SER A 85 -17.97 9.81 19.16
N ALA A 86 -16.71 9.90 18.74
CA ALA A 86 -15.94 11.13 18.66
C ALA A 86 -16.72 12.23 17.93
N ASP A 87 -17.49 11.84 16.91
CA ASP A 87 -18.20 12.77 16.05
C ASP A 87 -19.60 13.13 16.58
N ALA A 88 -20.12 12.43 17.61
CA ALA A 88 -21.47 12.64 18.13
C ALA A 88 -21.70 14.03 18.74
N THR A 89 -20.62 14.74 19.11
CA THR A 89 -20.69 16.06 19.75
C THR A 89 -20.66 17.22 18.75
N LEU A 90 -20.47 16.94 17.45
CA LEU A 90 -20.34 17.95 16.42
C LEU A 90 -21.69 18.58 16.07
N THR A 91 -21.67 19.88 15.81
CA THR A 91 -22.82 20.58 15.22
C THR A 91 -23.02 20.14 13.76
N PRO A 92 -24.23 20.30 13.17
CA PRO A 92 -24.45 19.97 11.77
C PRO A 92 -23.50 20.69 10.80
N VAL A 93 -23.08 21.92 11.14
CA VAL A 93 -22.11 22.70 10.36
C VAL A 93 -20.71 22.10 10.46
N GLU A 94 -20.26 21.77 11.67
CA GLU A 94 -18.96 21.10 11.87
C GLU A 94 -18.95 19.71 11.22
N GLU A 95 -20.06 18.97 11.24
CA GLU A 95 -20.16 17.66 10.58
C GLU A 95 -20.03 17.78 9.06
N ALA A 96 -20.65 18.79 8.45
CA ALA A 96 -20.50 19.09 7.03
C ALA A 96 -19.06 19.49 6.68
N GLN A 97 -18.46 20.38 7.49
CA GLN A 97 -17.05 20.79 7.32
C GLN A 97 -16.09 19.61 7.48
N LYS A 98 -16.30 18.75 8.49
CA LYS A 98 -15.53 17.52 8.70
C LYS A 98 -15.57 16.64 7.47
N THR A 99 -16.76 16.41 6.91
CA THR A 99 -16.94 15.59 5.71
C THR A 99 -16.18 16.17 4.52
N ALA A 100 -16.27 17.49 4.31
CA ALA A 100 -15.54 18.18 3.25
C ALA A 100 -14.02 18.04 3.45
N TRP A 101 -13.51 18.27 4.67
CA TRP A 101 -12.09 18.16 4.97
C TRP A 101 -11.57 16.72 4.88
N CYS A 102 -12.34 15.71 5.31
CA CYS A 102 -11.96 14.31 5.15
C CYS A 102 -11.79 13.97 3.67
N SER A 103 -12.74 14.37 2.82
CA SER A 103 -12.64 14.15 1.37
C SER A 103 -11.43 14.89 0.76
N HIS A 104 -11.13 16.10 1.25
CA HIS A 104 -9.97 16.86 0.82
C HIS A 104 -8.65 16.19 1.23
N VAL A 105 -8.56 15.65 2.45
CA VAL A 105 -7.41 14.90 2.95
C VAL A 105 -7.19 13.64 2.10
N GLU A 106 -8.23 12.82 1.95
CA GLU A 106 -8.14 11.59 1.15
C GLU A 106 -7.75 11.87 -0.30
N ALA A 107 -8.27 12.94 -0.91
CA ALA A 107 -8.01 13.28 -2.31
C ALA A 107 -6.64 13.94 -2.54
N ASN A 108 -6.19 14.82 -1.66
CA ASN A 108 -4.97 15.61 -1.89
C ASN A 108 -3.78 15.04 -1.13
N LEU A 109 -3.91 14.89 0.19
CA LEU A 109 -2.83 14.36 1.01
C LEU A 109 -2.61 12.86 0.72
N GLY A 110 -3.68 12.11 0.42
CA GLY A 110 -3.56 10.75 -0.09
C GLY A 110 -2.79 10.65 -1.41
N THR A 111 -2.87 11.66 -2.29
CA THR A 111 -2.08 11.70 -3.53
C THR A 111 -0.62 11.96 -3.23
N LEU A 112 -0.30 12.84 -2.28
CA LEU A 112 1.08 13.08 -1.85
C LEU A 112 1.71 11.84 -1.20
N VAL A 113 1.01 11.19 -0.27
CA VAL A 113 1.49 9.94 0.35
C VAL A 113 1.72 8.88 -0.72
N ALA A 114 0.80 8.73 -1.69
CA ALA A 114 0.98 7.81 -2.80
C ALA A 114 2.20 8.17 -3.67
N TYR A 115 2.40 9.45 -4.01
CA TYR A 115 3.59 9.92 -4.72
C TYR A 115 4.87 9.52 -3.98
N THR A 116 4.95 9.84 -2.68
CA THR A 116 6.13 9.53 -1.86
C THR A 116 6.36 8.03 -1.74
N HIS A 117 5.32 7.23 -1.52
CA HIS A 117 5.46 5.78 -1.34
C HIS A 117 5.82 5.04 -2.64
N TYR A 118 5.24 5.46 -3.77
CA TYR A 118 5.37 4.77 -5.04
C TYR A 118 6.41 5.37 -5.97
N SER A 119 7.15 6.40 -5.53
CA SER A 119 8.36 6.88 -6.21
C SER A 119 9.35 5.73 -6.42
N SER A 120 10.13 5.78 -7.50
CA SER A 120 11.10 4.74 -7.87
C SER A 120 12.02 4.40 -6.69
N THR A 121 12.60 5.44 -6.08
CA THR A 121 13.56 5.35 -4.98
C THR A 121 12.97 4.68 -3.73
N ASN A 122 11.79 5.13 -3.27
CA ASN A 122 11.16 4.60 -2.06
C ASN A 122 10.55 3.22 -2.28
N TRP A 123 10.00 2.97 -3.46
CA TRP A 123 9.43 1.68 -3.84
C TRP A 123 10.47 0.57 -3.83
N ASP A 124 11.58 0.75 -4.53
CA ASP A 124 12.58 -0.30 -4.75
C ASP A 124 13.37 -0.62 -3.47
N LYS A 125 13.65 0.42 -2.67
CA LYS A 125 14.49 0.32 -1.47
C LYS A 125 13.70 -0.08 -0.23
N PHE A 126 12.43 0.33 -0.09
CA PHE A 126 11.66 0.11 1.13
C PHE A 126 10.22 -0.38 0.88
N VAL A 127 9.34 0.48 0.33
CA VAL A 127 7.89 0.27 0.34
C VAL A 127 7.48 -1.01 -0.39
N GLY A 128 8.07 -1.30 -1.55
CA GLY A 128 7.76 -2.49 -2.32
C GLY A 128 8.09 -3.77 -1.56
N ARG A 129 9.21 -3.80 -0.83
CA ARG A 129 9.64 -4.96 -0.02
C ARG A 129 8.78 -5.11 1.24
N ALA A 130 8.48 -4.01 1.90
CA ALA A 130 7.61 -3.98 3.07
C ALA A 130 6.21 -4.48 2.70
N LEU A 131 5.63 -3.96 1.61
CA LEU A 131 4.33 -4.41 1.11
C LEU A 131 4.37 -5.88 0.68
N ALA A 132 5.44 -6.36 0.04
CA ALA A 132 5.53 -7.74 -0.44
C ALA A 132 5.65 -8.80 0.69
N LYS A 133 6.26 -8.45 1.83
CA LYS A 133 6.64 -9.42 2.87
C LYS A 133 5.48 -10.19 3.51
N PRO A 134 4.29 -9.60 3.77
CA PRO A 134 3.15 -10.34 4.31
C PRO A 134 2.54 -11.37 3.35
N PHE A 135 2.76 -11.23 2.04
CA PHE A 135 2.17 -12.11 1.03
C PHE A 135 2.88 -13.46 0.96
N SER A 136 2.10 -14.53 0.78
CA SER A 136 2.63 -15.84 0.42
C SER A 136 3.08 -15.89 -1.05
N LEU A 137 3.90 -16.88 -1.38
CA LEU A 137 4.14 -17.20 -2.78
C LEU A 137 2.85 -17.79 -3.39
N PRO A 138 2.48 -17.42 -4.63
CA PRO A 138 3.18 -16.54 -5.58
C PRO A 138 2.78 -15.05 -5.50
N GLN A 139 1.78 -14.70 -4.69
CA GLN A 139 1.21 -13.35 -4.56
C GLN A 139 2.27 -12.27 -4.30
N ARG A 140 3.32 -12.62 -3.57
CA ARG A 140 4.47 -11.75 -3.27
C ARG A 140 5.10 -11.09 -4.51
N TYR A 141 5.03 -11.72 -5.69
CA TYR A 141 5.66 -11.20 -6.90
C TYR A 141 4.79 -10.22 -7.69
N TYR A 142 3.47 -10.37 -7.65
CA TYR A 142 2.57 -9.61 -8.53
C TYR A 142 1.63 -8.66 -7.78
N VAL A 143 1.22 -8.97 -6.55
CA VAL A 143 0.27 -8.13 -5.80
C VAL A 143 0.83 -6.74 -5.49
N PRO A 144 2.11 -6.59 -5.04
CA PRO A 144 2.67 -5.26 -4.84
C PRO A 144 2.63 -4.41 -6.12
N ALA A 145 2.97 -5.00 -7.28
CA ALA A 145 2.89 -4.32 -8.56
C ALA A 145 1.45 -3.93 -8.92
N ARG A 146 0.46 -4.81 -8.67
CA ARG A 146 -0.97 -4.52 -8.83
C ARG A 146 -1.40 -3.35 -7.96
N VAL A 147 -1.01 -3.33 -6.69
CA VAL A 147 -1.32 -2.23 -5.76
C VAL A 147 -0.71 -0.91 -6.25
N LYS A 148 0.56 -0.91 -6.68
CA LYS A 148 1.20 0.27 -7.26
C LYS A 148 0.47 0.75 -8.53
N ALA A 149 0.02 -0.16 -9.38
CA ALA A 149 -0.71 0.16 -10.61
C ALA A 149 -2.08 0.82 -10.34
N ILE A 150 -2.75 0.52 -9.23
CA ILE A 150 -4.02 1.17 -8.84
C ILE A 150 -3.83 2.69 -8.65
N TYR A 151 -2.68 3.13 -8.12
CA TYR A 151 -2.42 4.55 -7.88
C TYR A 151 -1.90 5.30 -9.10
N LYS A 152 -1.49 4.59 -10.15
CA LYS A 152 -0.92 5.21 -11.37
C LYS A 152 -1.87 6.22 -12.03
N PRO A 153 -3.14 5.91 -12.35
CA PRO A 153 -4.02 6.87 -13.04
C PRO A 153 -4.24 8.15 -12.23
N ARG A 154 -4.34 8.01 -10.91
CA ARG A 154 -4.50 9.12 -9.98
C ARG A 154 -3.27 10.03 -9.96
N LEU A 155 -2.08 9.44 -9.92
CA LEU A 155 -0.82 10.19 -9.94
C LEU A 155 -0.54 10.82 -11.31
N GLU A 156 -0.91 10.15 -12.41
CA GLU A 156 -0.83 10.71 -13.77
C GLU A 156 -1.76 11.91 -13.94
N ALA A 157 -3.00 11.82 -13.46
CA ALA A 157 -3.94 12.94 -13.48
C ALA A 157 -3.46 14.14 -12.64
N ALA A 158 -2.77 13.88 -11.52
CA ALA A 158 -2.13 14.92 -10.72
C ALA A 158 -0.84 15.45 -11.37
N GLY A 159 -0.32 14.79 -12.41
CA GLY A 159 0.98 15.05 -13.02
C GLY A 159 2.13 14.85 -12.03
N LEU A 160 2.00 13.86 -11.15
CA LEU A 160 2.98 13.41 -10.16
C LEU A 160 3.54 12.02 -10.46
N TRP A 161 3.08 11.36 -11.54
CA TRP A 161 3.62 10.08 -11.95
C TRP A 161 4.83 10.28 -12.86
N TYR A 162 5.95 9.67 -12.47
CA TYR A 162 7.16 9.65 -13.27
C TYR A 162 7.79 8.25 -13.26
N GLN A 163 8.20 7.78 -14.44
CA GLN A 163 8.98 6.57 -14.61
C GLN A 163 10.11 6.86 -15.61
N PRO A 164 11.38 6.58 -15.25
CA PRO A 164 12.49 6.73 -16.18
C PRO A 164 12.24 5.86 -17.42
N LYS A 165 12.32 6.45 -18.61
CA LYS A 165 12.09 5.74 -19.88
C LYS A 165 13.41 5.35 -20.54
N ALA A 166 14.47 6.12 -20.31
CA ALA A 166 15.77 5.93 -20.96
C ALA A 166 16.39 4.56 -20.63
N MET A 167 16.39 4.16 -19.36
CA MET A 167 17.01 2.91 -18.90
C MET A 167 16.27 1.65 -19.41
N THR A 168 14.94 1.73 -19.52
CA THR A 168 14.08 0.60 -19.89
C THR A 168 14.13 0.30 -21.39
N GLN A 169 14.21 1.33 -22.24
CA GLN A 169 14.24 1.15 -23.70
C GLN A 169 15.56 0.55 -24.21
N LEU A 170 16.66 0.75 -23.48
CA LEU A 170 17.99 0.33 -23.92
C LEU A 170 18.44 -1.03 -23.36
N THR A 171 17.91 -1.45 -22.21
CA THR A 171 18.13 -2.80 -21.66
C THR A 171 17.38 -3.89 -22.43
N GLY A 172 16.28 -3.57 -23.10
CA GLY A 172 15.60 -4.49 -24.04
C GLY A 172 16.35 -4.75 -25.35
N SER A 173 17.39 -3.95 -25.67
CA SER A 173 18.16 -4.00 -26.92
C SER A 173 19.51 -4.74 -26.77
N VAL A 174 19.69 -5.59 -25.77
CA VAL A 174 20.96 -6.30 -25.54
C VAL A 174 21.01 -7.55 -26.43
N PHE A 175 21.19 -7.41 -27.75
CA PHE A 175 21.73 -8.52 -28.58
C PHE A 175 22.30 -8.15 -29.96
N ASN A 176 22.70 -6.90 -30.23
CA ASN A 176 23.32 -6.57 -31.53
C ASN A 176 24.73 -5.98 -31.34
N GLN A 177 25.71 -6.58 -32.00
CA GLN A 177 27.09 -6.09 -32.09
C GLN A 177 27.10 -4.78 -32.90
N THR A 178 27.15 -3.63 -32.21
CA THR A 178 27.22 -2.32 -32.85
C THR A 178 28.66 -1.94 -33.19
N THR A 179 28.85 -1.27 -34.33
CA THR A 179 30.14 -0.70 -34.74
C THR A 179 30.57 0.45 -33.80
N SER A 180 31.87 0.80 -33.78
CA SER A 180 32.42 1.82 -32.85
C SER A 180 31.83 3.23 -33.02
N LEU A 181 31.37 3.59 -34.22
CA LEU A 181 30.71 4.87 -34.51
C LEU A 181 29.25 4.89 -34.02
N GLU A 182 28.53 3.78 -34.21
CA GLU A 182 27.16 3.61 -33.68
C GLU A 182 27.17 3.58 -32.14
N ALA A 183 28.23 3.06 -31.52
CA ALA A 183 28.39 3.08 -30.07
C ALA A 183 28.55 4.51 -29.51
N HIS A 184 29.29 5.40 -30.19
CA HIS A 184 29.43 6.80 -29.77
C HIS A 184 28.09 7.54 -29.87
N GLN A 185 27.40 7.41 -30.99
CA GLN A 185 26.08 8.02 -31.20
C GLN A 185 25.04 7.49 -30.20
N ARG A 186 25.07 6.19 -29.91
CA ARG A 186 24.22 5.57 -28.89
C ARG A 186 24.52 6.12 -27.50
N ASN A 187 25.79 6.36 -27.16
CA ASN A 187 26.19 6.92 -25.87
C ASN A 187 25.77 8.39 -25.72
N GLU A 188 25.87 9.20 -26.77
CA GLU A 188 25.36 10.57 -26.77
C GLU A 188 23.83 10.61 -26.62
N GLN A 189 23.11 9.71 -27.31
CA GLN A 189 21.66 9.56 -27.18
C GLN A 189 21.26 9.10 -25.76
N LEU A 190 22.04 8.20 -25.17
CA LEU A 190 21.87 7.75 -23.78
C LEU A 190 21.99 8.92 -22.81
N GLN A 191 23.06 9.71 -22.93
CA GLN A 191 23.28 10.88 -22.08
C GLN A 191 22.17 11.92 -22.24
N ALA A 192 21.73 12.20 -23.47
CA ALA A 192 20.63 13.13 -23.73
C ALA A 192 19.30 12.63 -23.13
N ALA A 193 19.04 11.33 -23.20
CA ALA A 193 17.85 10.72 -22.61
C ALA A 193 17.91 10.73 -21.07
N GLU A 194 19.05 10.40 -20.47
CA GLU A 194 19.28 10.47 -19.02
C GLU A 194 19.14 11.89 -18.47
N LEU A 195 19.68 12.89 -19.18
CA LEU A 195 19.51 14.31 -18.82
C LEU A 195 18.04 14.72 -18.86
N LYS A 196 17.30 14.32 -19.90
CA LYS A 196 15.86 14.59 -20.03
C LYS A 196 15.05 13.93 -18.92
N ASP A 197 15.38 12.69 -18.59
CA ASP A 197 14.75 11.93 -17.52
C ASP A 197 15.02 12.60 -16.16
N THR A 198 16.27 12.95 -15.87
CA THR A 198 16.65 13.66 -14.64
C THR A 198 15.91 15.00 -14.50
N PHE A 199 15.80 15.76 -15.60
CA PHE A 199 15.07 17.02 -15.61
C PHE A 199 13.56 16.81 -15.36
N SER A 200 12.97 15.79 -15.99
CA SER A 200 11.56 15.44 -15.79
C SER A 200 11.28 15.00 -14.36
N GLU A 201 12.18 14.22 -13.76
CA GLU A 201 12.09 13.80 -12.36
C GLU A 201 12.13 15.00 -11.42
N ALA A 202 13.11 15.89 -11.61
CA ALA A 202 13.26 17.11 -10.83
C ALA A 202 12.04 18.03 -10.94
N PHE A 203 11.46 18.17 -12.14
CA PHE A 203 10.24 18.96 -12.34
C PHE A 203 9.03 18.38 -11.59
N VAL A 204 8.83 17.06 -11.67
CA VAL A 204 7.74 16.38 -10.94
C VAL A 204 7.94 16.52 -9.44
N GLN A 205 9.18 16.41 -8.97
CA GLN A 205 9.54 16.59 -7.57
C GLN A 205 9.30 18.02 -7.08
N ASP A 206 9.69 19.04 -7.85
CA ASP A 206 9.43 20.45 -7.50
C ASP A 206 7.93 20.73 -7.42
N LYS A 207 7.15 20.22 -8.38
CA LYS A 207 5.69 20.31 -8.34
C LYS A 207 5.09 19.61 -7.12
N ALA A 208 5.56 18.40 -6.78
CA ALA A 208 5.11 17.68 -5.59
C ALA A 208 5.44 18.46 -4.30
N LEU A 209 6.63 19.07 -4.23
CA LEU A 209 7.05 19.91 -3.12
C LEU A 209 6.21 21.18 -2.98
N GLY A 210 5.89 21.85 -4.10
CA GLY A 210 4.97 22.99 -4.10
C GLY A 210 3.59 22.61 -3.55
N GLN A 211 3.00 21.51 -4.08
CA GLN A 211 1.72 21.00 -3.60
C GLN A 211 1.76 20.57 -2.12
N ALA A 212 2.85 19.97 -1.67
CA ALA A 212 3.05 19.60 -0.27
C ALA A 212 3.07 20.83 0.64
N ARG A 213 3.83 21.87 0.30
CA ARG A 213 3.89 23.11 1.07
C ARG A 213 2.52 23.77 1.16
N ASP A 214 1.79 23.89 0.06
CA ASP A 214 0.45 24.48 0.03
C ASP A 214 -0.54 23.70 0.92
N LEU A 215 -0.49 22.38 0.88
CA LEU A 215 -1.35 21.51 1.67
C LEU A 215 -0.99 21.56 3.16
N PHE A 216 0.30 21.48 3.49
CA PHE A 216 0.76 21.56 4.88
C PHE A 216 0.46 22.94 5.48
N GLU A 217 0.63 24.02 4.73
CA GLU A 217 0.24 25.35 5.18
C GLU A 217 -1.27 25.44 5.44
N ARG A 218 -2.09 24.91 4.51
CA ARG A 218 -3.55 24.87 4.68
C ARG A 218 -3.97 24.09 5.92
N TYR A 219 -3.42 22.90 6.15
CA TYR A 219 -3.74 22.10 7.34
C TYR A 219 -3.19 22.71 8.62
N SER A 220 -2.01 23.35 8.57
CA SER A 220 -1.44 24.06 9.70
C SER A 220 -2.31 25.25 10.10
N ARG A 221 -2.84 26.00 9.13
CA ARG A 221 -3.82 27.08 9.39
C ARG A 221 -5.15 26.55 9.92
N LEU A 222 -5.61 25.41 9.41
CA LEU A 222 -6.83 24.75 9.89
C LEU A 222 -6.70 24.29 11.34
N LEU A 223 -5.54 23.74 11.72
CA LEU A 223 -5.24 23.33 13.09
C LEU A 223 -5.03 24.55 14.01
N GLY A 224 -4.32 25.57 13.53
CA GLY A 224 -3.91 26.72 14.32
C GLY A 224 -3.15 26.30 15.58
N ASP A 225 -3.45 26.93 16.70
CA ASP A 225 -2.87 26.61 18.02
C ASP A 225 -3.63 25.51 18.77
N LYS A 226 -4.63 24.89 18.13
CA LYS A 226 -5.48 23.88 18.78
C LYS A 226 -4.78 22.53 18.87
N ARG A 227 -5.21 21.72 19.85
CA ARG A 227 -4.75 20.33 19.97
C ARG A 227 -5.32 19.42 18.89
N PHE A 228 -6.58 19.63 18.52
CA PHE A 228 -7.34 18.94 17.47
C PHE A 228 -8.16 19.97 16.68
N ILE A 229 -8.62 19.62 15.47
CA ILE A 229 -9.13 20.59 14.48
C ILE A 229 -10.41 21.29 14.95
N PHE A 230 -11.41 20.53 15.38
CA PHE A 230 -12.71 21.09 15.76
C PHE A 230 -12.75 21.49 17.23
N ARG A 231 -12.54 20.52 18.14
CA ARG A 231 -12.75 20.65 19.59
C ARG A 231 -11.56 20.08 20.37
N ASP A 232 -11.72 19.88 21.68
CA ASP A 232 -10.67 19.35 22.56
C ASP A 232 -10.47 17.82 22.46
N ARG A 233 -11.24 17.13 21.62
CA ARG A 233 -11.14 15.68 21.37
C ARG A 233 -10.87 15.41 19.89
N PRO A 234 -10.11 14.35 19.56
CA PRO A 234 -9.88 13.97 18.18
C PRO A 234 -11.18 13.52 17.52
N THR A 235 -11.39 14.00 16.30
CA THR A 235 -12.50 13.59 15.43
C THR A 235 -12.02 12.63 14.35
N THR A 236 -12.93 12.07 13.55
CA THR A 236 -12.56 11.25 12.38
C THR A 236 -11.57 11.97 11.45
N LEU A 237 -11.67 13.29 11.32
CA LEU A 237 -10.75 14.10 10.53
C LEU A 237 -9.33 14.11 11.13
N ASP A 238 -9.21 14.24 12.45
CA ASP A 238 -7.92 14.23 13.13
C ASP A 238 -7.20 12.90 12.93
N PHE A 239 -7.92 11.77 13.09
CA PHE A 239 -7.37 10.43 12.85
C PHE A 239 -6.92 10.23 11.40
N LEU A 240 -7.70 10.72 10.45
CA LEU A 240 -7.39 10.60 9.03
C LEU A 240 -6.19 11.47 8.64
N LEU A 241 -6.14 12.72 9.09
CA LEU A 241 -5.02 13.62 8.85
C LEU A 241 -3.74 13.07 9.47
N SER A 242 -3.79 12.65 10.75
CA SER A 242 -2.65 12.07 11.44
C SER A 242 -2.14 10.82 10.75
N ALA A 243 -3.03 9.94 10.28
CA ALA A 243 -2.63 8.70 9.62
C ALA A 243 -1.77 8.95 8.37
N HIS A 244 -2.11 9.97 7.58
CA HIS A 244 -1.32 10.35 6.40
C HIS A 244 0.02 10.99 6.80
N ILE A 245 0.02 11.88 7.79
CA ILE A 245 1.24 12.54 8.27
C ILE A 245 2.20 11.51 8.86
N LEU A 246 1.69 10.57 9.66
CA LEU A 246 2.49 9.53 10.29
C LEU A 246 3.17 8.60 9.28
N LEU A 247 2.53 8.30 8.14
CA LEU A 247 3.19 7.52 7.09
C LEU A 247 4.38 8.25 6.48
N LEU A 248 4.34 9.58 6.41
CA LEU A 248 5.44 10.40 5.91
C LEU A 248 6.58 10.55 6.93
N THR A 249 6.28 10.47 8.24
CA THR A 249 7.27 10.73 9.31
C THR A 249 7.83 9.48 9.97
N GLN A 250 7.01 8.45 10.20
CA GLN A 250 7.38 7.26 10.98
C GLN A 250 7.99 6.15 10.13
N LEU A 251 7.86 6.21 8.80
CA LEU A 251 8.47 5.22 7.91
C LEU A 251 9.93 5.61 7.58
N PRO A 252 10.87 4.65 7.55
CA PRO A 252 12.27 4.90 7.18
C PRO A 252 12.42 5.03 5.66
N LEU A 253 11.82 6.07 5.08
CA LEU A 253 11.83 6.33 3.65
C LEU A 253 13.22 6.82 3.20
N PRO A 254 13.81 6.21 2.15
CA PRO A 254 15.10 6.65 1.60
C PRO A 254 15.08 8.07 1.03
N ASP A 255 14.03 8.40 0.26
CA ASP A 255 13.76 9.75 -0.23
C ASP A 255 12.85 10.47 0.77
N LYS A 256 13.34 11.61 1.24
CA LYS A 256 12.77 12.40 2.33
C LYS A 256 12.32 13.79 1.89
N HIS A 257 12.30 14.12 0.61
CA HIS A 257 12.00 15.49 0.17
C HIS A 257 10.67 16.04 0.73
N ILE A 258 9.61 15.23 0.72
CA ILE A 258 8.30 15.61 1.28
C ILE A 258 8.33 15.64 2.82
N THR A 259 9.04 14.69 3.45
CA THR A 259 9.21 14.62 4.91
C THR A 259 10.00 15.84 5.43
N ASP A 260 11.03 16.26 4.72
CA ASP A 260 11.85 17.44 5.04
C ASP A 260 11.01 18.72 4.91
N ALA A 261 10.14 18.81 3.90
CA ALA A 261 9.20 19.93 3.78
C ALA A 261 8.21 19.98 4.96
N LEU A 262 7.75 18.81 5.43
CA LEU A 262 6.86 18.70 6.59
C LEU A 262 7.54 19.12 7.90
N ALA A 263 8.86 19.01 8.01
CA ALA A 263 9.62 19.47 9.19
C ALA A 263 9.46 21.00 9.44
N SER A 264 9.10 21.77 8.41
CA SER A 264 8.78 23.20 8.54
C SER A 264 7.42 23.46 9.22
N TYR A 265 6.62 22.42 9.45
CA TYR A 265 5.28 22.48 10.04
C TYR A 265 5.18 21.63 11.32
N PRO A 266 5.91 22.00 12.39
CA PRO A 266 6.00 21.18 13.60
C PRO A 266 4.66 21.00 14.32
N ALA A 267 3.72 21.94 14.17
CA ALA A 267 2.37 21.83 14.73
C ALA A 267 1.61 20.61 14.18
N LEU A 268 1.77 20.31 12.89
CA LEU A 268 1.16 19.15 12.23
C LEU A 268 1.79 17.84 12.68
N VAL A 269 3.11 17.81 12.78
CA VAL A 269 3.84 16.63 13.29
C VAL A 269 3.44 16.36 14.74
N ALA A 270 3.42 17.40 15.58
CA ALA A 270 2.99 17.29 16.98
C ALA A 270 1.52 16.85 17.10
N HIS A 271 0.63 17.28 16.20
CA HIS A 271 -0.75 16.77 16.14
C HIS A 271 -0.79 15.29 15.84
N ALA A 272 -0.06 14.85 14.82
CA ALA A 272 0.00 13.45 14.44
C ALA A 272 0.59 12.56 15.55
N ASP A 273 1.64 13.02 16.22
CA ASP A 273 2.26 12.33 17.35
C ASP A 273 1.33 12.25 18.57
N ARG A 274 0.52 13.29 18.84
CA ARG A 274 -0.52 13.23 19.88
C ARG A 274 -1.55 12.14 19.59
N VAL A 275 -2.00 12.03 18.34
CA VAL A 275 -2.94 10.97 17.95
C VAL A 275 -2.30 9.59 18.05
N LEU A 276 -1.03 9.45 17.66
CA LEU A 276 -0.29 8.20 17.82
C LEU A 276 -0.16 7.81 19.30
N ALA A 277 0.15 8.77 20.18
CA ALA A 277 0.24 8.53 21.63
C ALA A 277 -1.08 7.99 22.21
N LEU A 278 -2.23 8.53 21.79
CA LEU A 278 -3.55 8.01 22.21
C LEU A 278 -3.74 6.53 21.87
N TYR A 279 -3.19 6.08 20.73
CA TYR A 279 -3.21 4.67 20.33
C TYR A 279 -2.17 3.83 21.07
N SER A 280 -0.97 4.36 21.30
CA SER A 280 0.12 3.65 21.97
C SER A 280 -0.11 3.45 23.47
N ASP A 281 -0.74 4.42 24.14
CA ASP A 281 -0.97 4.41 25.59
C ASP A 281 -2.13 3.50 26.00
N SER A 282 -2.96 3.11 25.04
CA SER A 282 -4.17 2.32 25.26
C SER A 282 -3.93 0.82 24.98
N PRO A 283 -4.63 -0.11 25.66
CA PRO A 283 -4.46 -1.53 25.44
C PRO A 283 -4.78 -1.92 24.00
N LYS A 284 -3.78 -2.39 23.24
CA LYS A 284 -3.94 -2.74 21.82
C LYS A 284 -5.14 -3.68 21.60
N PRO A 285 -5.94 -3.46 20.54
CA PRO A 285 -7.11 -4.28 20.29
C PRO A 285 -6.72 -5.74 20.08
N VAL A 286 -7.62 -6.65 20.45
CA VAL A 286 -7.40 -8.09 20.31
C VAL A 286 -7.16 -8.42 18.85
N VAL A 287 -5.94 -8.87 18.55
CA VAL A 287 -5.57 -9.34 17.22
C VAL A 287 -6.22 -10.72 17.05
N GLY A 288 -7.25 -10.77 16.20
CA GLY A 288 -7.83 -12.02 15.74
C GLY A 288 -6.80 -12.82 14.95
N ALA A 289 -7.03 -14.12 14.78
CA ALA A 289 -6.18 -14.94 13.93
C ALA A 289 -5.96 -14.22 12.58
N ALA A 290 -4.70 -14.05 12.19
CA ALA A 290 -4.38 -13.66 10.83
C ALA A 290 -5.13 -14.61 9.90
N GLN A 291 -5.76 -14.09 8.84
CA GLN A 291 -6.47 -14.95 7.89
C GLN A 291 -5.53 -16.10 7.49
N GLY A 292 -5.94 -17.32 7.86
CA GLY A 292 -5.13 -18.51 7.63
C GLY A 292 -4.85 -18.60 6.15
N ARG A 293 -3.60 -18.92 5.79
CA ARG A 293 -3.15 -19.11 4.41
C ARG A 293 -3.95 -20.25 3.79
N SER A 294 -5.12 -19.96 3.23
CA SER A 294 -5.97 -20.96 2.61
C SER A 294 -5.48 -21.19 1.19
N LEU A 295 -5.45 -22.44 0.75
CA LEU A 295 -5.16 -22.74 -0.66
C LEU A 295 -6.17 -22.08 -1.60
N THR A 296 -7.37 -21.76 -1.11
CA THR A 296 -8.36 -20.98 -1.87
C THR A 296 -7.94 -19.54 -2.13
N ASP A 297 -7.03 -18.98 -1.33
CA ASP A 297 -6.54 -17.61 -1.54
C ASP A 297 -5.55 -17.52 -2.70
N LEU A 298 -5.01 -18.66 -3.15
CA LEU A 298 -4.17 -18.75 -4.35
C LEU A 298 -4.99 -18.68 -5.65
N LEU A 299 -6.31 -18.84 -5.57
CA LEU A 299 -7.18 -18.83 -6.74
C LEU A 299 -7.74 -17.43 -6.95
N PRO A 300 -7.68 -16.87 -8.17
CA PRO A 300 -8.26 -15.58 -8.46
C PRO A 300 -9.78 -15.64 -8.26
N ARG A 301 -10.30 -14.74 -7.41
CA ARG A 301 -11.75 -14.57 -7.26
C ARG A 301 -12.24 -13.63 -8.36
N ARG A 302 -13.04 -14.19 -9.28
CA ARG A 302 -13.58 -13.46 -10.42
C ARG A 302 -14.57 -12.38 -9.94
N ARG A 303 -14.11 -11.14 -9.80
CA ARG A 303 -14.97 -9.99 -9.53
C ARG A 303 -14.58 -8.84 -10.45
N THR A 304 -15.51 -8.48 -11.34
CA THR A 304 -15.51 -7.32 -12.26
C THR A 304 -14.23 -7.14 -13.10
N GLN A 305 -14.36 -7.43 -14.39
CA GLN A 305 -13.29 -7.60 -15.35
C GLN A 305 -12.76 -6.26 -15.87
N ASN A 306 -11.65 -5.77 -15.29
CA ASN A 306 -10.77 -4.79 -15.93
C ASN A 306 -9.60 -5.49 -16.62
N ASP A 307 -9.11 -4.97 -17.74
CA ASP A 307 -8.02 -5.59 -18.50
C ASP A 307 -6.75 -5.79 -17.66
N ALA A 308 -6.46 -4.85 -16.75
CA ALA A 308 -5.35 -4.97 -15.80
C ALA A 308 -5.50 -6.19 -14.86
N ASP A 309 -6.71 -6.51 -14.42
CA ASP A 309 -6.95 -7.66 -13.54
C ASP A 309 -6.78 -8.98 -14.32
N THR A 310 -7.13 -9.01 -15.61
CA THR A 310 -6.94 -10.22 -16.44
C THR A 310 -5.47 -10.61 -16.60
N HIS A 311 -4.55 -9.65 -16.58
CA HIS A 311 -3.11 -9.91 -16.63
C HIS A 311 -2.62 -10.64 -15.37
N TYR A 312 -3.02 -10.16 -14.18
CA TYR A 312 -2.64 -10.77 -12.91
C TYR A 312 -3.29 -12.14 -12.69
N ASP A 313 -4.51 -12.34 -13.19
CA ASP A 313 -5.16 -13.66 -13.20
C ASP A 313 -4.35 -14.67 -14.04
N ARG A 314 -3.88 -14.27 -15.23
CA ARG A 314 -3.04 -15.12 -16.08
C ARG A 314 -1.72 -15.50 -15.39
N ILE A 315 -1.07 -14.55 -14.72
CA ILE A 315 0.15 -14.83 -13.95
C ILE A 315 -0.13 -15.83 -12.83
N THR A 316 -1.24 -15.66 -12.11
CA THR A 316 -1.64 -16.55 -11.02
C THR A 316 -1.87 -17.97 -11.53
N TRP A 317 -2.61 -18.12 -12.63
CA TRP A 317 -2.82 -19.42 -13.27
C TRP A 317 -1.52 -20.04 -13.82
N GLY A 318 -0.61 -19.22 -14.33
CA GLY A 318 0.73 -19.66 -14.74
C GLY A 318 1.51 -20.30 -13.59
N TRP A 319 1.49 -19.68 -12.41
CA TRP A 319 2.11 -20.23 -11.19
C TRP A 319 1.44 -21.51 -10.71
N VAL A 320 0.11 -21.58 -10.75
CA VAL A 320 -0.64 -22.79 -10.39
C VAL A 320 -0.27 -23.93 -11.36
N ALA A 321 -0.25 -23.67 -12.67
CA ALA A 321 0.13 -24.66 -13.68
C ALA A 321 1.58 -25.14 -13.50
N LEU A 322 2.51 -24.23 -13.21
CA LEU A 322 3.91 -24.56 -12.95
C LEU A 322 4.05 -25.45 -11.71
N SER A 323 3.34 -25.11 -10.63
CA SER A 323 3.38 -25.86 -9.37
C SER A 323 2.79 -27.26 -9.51
N VAL A 324 1.64 -27.39 -10.19
CA VAL A 324 1.02 -28.69 -10.46
C VAL A 324 1.89 -29.52 -11.41
N GLY A 325 2.45 -28.89 -12.45
CA GLY A 325 3.36 -29.54 -13.39
C GLY A 325 4.63 -30.05 -12.73
N SER A 326 5.23 -29.29 -11.82
CA SER A 326 6.43 -29.72 -11.10
C SER A 326 6.15 -30.90 -10.17
N VAL A 327 4.99 -30.91 -9.49
CA VAL A 327 4.56 -32.06 -8.67
C VAL A 327 4.30 -33.28 -9.55
N ALA A 328 3.65 -33.14 -10.70
CA ALA A 328 3.40 -34.24 -11.63
C ALA A 328 4.73 -34.82 -12.17
N ILE A 329 5.67 -33.97 -12.60
CA ILE A 329 6.99 -34.40 -13.04
C ILE A 329 7.72 -35.11 -11.90
N TYR A 330 7.67 -34.60 -10.67
CA TYR A 330 8.27 -35.26 -9.51
C TYR A 330 7.69 -36.65 -9.29
N LEU A 331 6.37 -36.80 -9.31
CA LEU A 331 5.70 -38.10 -9.10
C LEU A 331 6.01 -39.11 -10.21
N THR A 332 6.22 -38.65 -11.44
CA THR A 332 6.59 -39.53 -12.57
C THR A 332 8.07 -39.90 -12.60
N THR A 333 8.95 -39.04 -12.08
CA THR A 333 10.41 -39.26 -12.09
C THR A 333 10.91 -39.94 -10.81
N ALA A 334 10.28 -39.68 -9.67
CA ALA A 334 10.61 -40.30 -8.39
C ALA A 334 9.78 -41.59 -8.21
N GLY A 335 10.23 -42.68 -8.84
CA GLY A 335 9.59 -44.00 -8.73
C GLY A 335 9.53 -44.64 -7.32
N ASN A 336 9.88 -43.91 -6.24
CA ASN A 336 9.59 -44.28 -4.84
C ASN A 336 9.63 -43.03 -3.93
N PRO A 337 8.49 -42.59 -3.36
CA PRO A 337 8.34 -41.24 -2.77
C PRO A 337 8.87 -41.06 -1.33
N LEU A 338 9.38 -42.10 -0.66
CA LEU A 338 9.63 -42.06 0.79
C LEU A 338 11.09 -41.91 1.25
N GLN A 339 12.08 -41.82 0.34
CA GLN A 339 13.50 -41.84 0.76
C GLN A 339 14.33 -40.60 0.39
N ASN A 340 13.84 -39.69 -0.45
CA ASN A 340 14.65 -38.59 -1.02
C ASN A 340 14.15 -37.17 -0.74
N LEU A 341 13.22 -36.98 0.21
CA LEU A 341 12.62 -35.67 0.48
C LEU A 341 13.64 -34.60 0.93
N TYR A 342 14.73 -35.01 1.58
CA TYR A 342 15.75 -34.08 2.11
C TYR A 342 16.69 -33.53 1.03
N TYR A 343 17.01 -34.30 -0.01
CA TYR A 343 17.86 -33.84 -1.12
C TYR A 343 17.10 -33.04 -2.18
N TYR A 344 15.78 -33.28 -2.31
CA TYR A 344 14.98 -32.67 -3.37
C TYR A 344 14.57 -31.22 -3.07
N MET A 345 14.41 -30.85 -1.79
CA MET A 345 14.02 -29.49 -1.38
C MET A 345 15.12 -28.45 -1.66
N ASP A 346 16.39 -28.79 -1.44
CA ASP A 346 17.52 -27.90 -1.78
C ASP A 346 17.74 -27.80 -3.29
N TYR A 347 17.51 -28.89 -4.04
CA TYR A 347 17.65 -28.90 -5.50
C TYR A 347 16.52 -28.10 -6.20
N LEU A 348 15.28 -28.22 -5.72
CA LEU A 348 14.14 -27.43 -6.17
C LEU A 348 14.30 -25.94 -5.82
N ALA A 349 14.78 -25.60 -4.63
CA ALA A 349 15.01 -24.20 -4.27
C ALA A 349 16.04 -23.55 -5.20
N LEU A 350 17.13 -24.26 -5.54
CA LEU A 350 18.17 -23.77 -6.44
C LEU A 350 17.71 -23.71 -7.91
N HIS A 351 16.93 -24.71 -8.37
CA HIS A 351 16.43 -24.74 -9.75
C HIS A 351 15.23 -23.81 -9.96
N ILE A 352 14.32 -23.66 -9.01
CA ILE A 352 13.27 -22.64 -9.04
C ILE A 352 13.91 -21.25 -9.00
N HIS A 353 14.96 -21.01 -8.23
CA HIS A 353 15.68 -19.73 -8.25
C HIS A 353 16.36 -19.46 -9.61
N LYS A 354 16.98 -20.47 -10.24
CA LYS A 354 17.57 -20.35 -11.59
C LYS A 354 16.52 -20.23 -12.71
N LEU A 355 15.42 -20.98 -12.63
CA LEU A 355 14.29 -20.85 -13.56
C LEU A 355 13.56 -19.53 -13.35
N LEU A 356 13.47 -19.00 -12.14
CA LEU A 356 12.97 -17.65 -11.87
C LEU A 356 13.91 -16.60 -12.45
N LEU A 357 15.24 -16.75 -12.35
CA LEU A 357 16.19 -15.86 -13.03
C LEU A 357 16.03 -15.93 -14.56
N LEU A 358 15.73 -17.10 -15.13
CA LEU A 358 15.54 -17.28 -16.58
C LEU A 358 14.15 -16.87 -17.09
N LEU A 359 13.08 -17.08 -16.31
CA LEU A 359 11.70 -16.67 -16.61
C LEU A 359 11.43 -15.21 -16.26
N TRP A 360 12.32 -14.54 -15.53
CA TRP A 360 12.27 -13.10 -15.24
C TRP A 360 13.26 -12.29 -16.08
N LEU A 361 14.11 -12.94 -16.88
CA LEU A 361 14.87 -12.30 -17.96
C LEU A 361 14.07 -11.94 -19.24
N PRO A 362 12.81 -12.36 -19.50
CA PRO A 362 12.04 -11.86 -20.63
C PRO A 362 11.15 -10.66 -20.31
N ASP A 363 10.95 -10.25 -19.05
CA ASP A 363 10.09 -9.09 -18.73
C ASP A 363 10.81 -7.73 -18.91
N ALA A 364 12.02 -7.73 -19.46
CA ALA A 364 12.54 -6.57 -20.18
C ALA A 364 11.84 -6.35 -21.56
N MET A 365 10.97 -7.28 -22.02
CA MET A 365 10.31 -7.20 -23.33
C MET A 365 8.78 -7.00 -23.34
N ASN A 366 8.08 -6.97 -22.20
CA ASN A 366 6.62 -6.75 -22.17
C ASN A 366 6.19 -5.31 -21.78
N THR A 367 7.07 -4.33 -21.93
CA THR A 367 6.70 -2.91 -22.03
C THR A 367 6.46 -2.44 -23.48
N LEU A 368 6.14 -3.38 -24.37
CA LEU A 368 5.60 -3.11 -25.70
C LEU A 368 4.11 -3.46 -25.70
N TYR A 369 3.29 -2.55 -25.17
CA TYR A 369 2.05 -2.03 -25.79
C TYR A 369 1.58 -0.80 -25.00
#